data_AF-A0A9P0G556-F1
#
_entry.id   AF-A0A9P0G556-F1
#
_cell.length_a   1.000
_cell.length_b   1.000
_cell.length_c   1.000
_cell.angle_alpha   90.00
_cell.angle_beta   90.00
_cell.angle_gamma   90.00
#
_symmetry.space_group_name_H-M   'P 1'
#
loop_
_entity.id
_entity.type
_entity.pdbx_description
1 polymer ?
#
loop_
_entity_poly.entity_id
_entity_poly.type
_entity_poly.pdbx_seq_one_letter_code
_entity_poly.pdbx_strand_id
1 'polypeptide(L)'
;MKADPELMFECLMYINAHYFPVIALSEIAMLVAKYLSDKKDTPNLDQDAAVCLTRHVAELMKLVIFQIFKYSSRKLVTLFAILLTLLTVATVYYNMFLQHPILRLEIVLCCVTSLLMATEMLFGLWFLMPCYKKVEYF
;
A
#
# COMPACT_ATOMS: atom_id res chain seq x y z
N MET A 1 -1.81 27.43 9.55
CA MET A 1 -0.74 26.41 9.42
C MET A 1 -0.81 25.90 7.98
N LYS A 2 0.18 26.21 7.12
CA LYS A 2 0.18 25.70 5.74
C LYS A 2 0.66 24.26 5.79
N ALA A 3 -0.17 23.30 5.38
CA ALA A 3 0.26 21.91 5.27
C ALA A 3 1.31 21.82 4.15
N ASP A 4 2.47 21.23 4.43
CA ASP A 4 3.46 20.90 3.41
C ASP A 4 3.15 19.49 2.88
N PRO A 5 2.48 19.34 1.72
CA PRO A 5 2.09 18.04 1.18
C PRO A 5 3.29 17.12 0.92
N GLU A 6 4.47 17.69 0.66
CA GLU A 6 5.69 16.91 0.48
C GLU A 6 6.11 16.23 1.78
N LEU A 7 6.16 17.00 2.88
CA LEU A 7 6.51 16.49 4.20
C LEU A 7 5.47 15.47 4.68
N MET A 8 4.18 15.74 4.45
CA MET A 8 3.10 14.81 4.81
C MET A 8 3.20 13.50 4.02
N PHE A 9 3.51 13.56 2.73
CA PHE A 9 3.74 12.37 1.91
C PHE A 9 4.94 11.56 2.40
N GLU A 10 6.07 12.21 2.73
CA GLU A 10 7.23 11.55 3.34
C GLU A 10 6.85 10.87 4.67
N CYS A 11 6.13 11.56 5.55
CA CYS A 11 5.66 10.98 6.82
C CYS A 11 4.78 9.74 6.60
N LEU A 12 3.87 9.78 5.63
CA LEU A 12 3.01 8.64 5.31
C LEU A 12 3.81 7.45 4.78
N MET A 13 4.80 7.68 3.90
CA MET A 13 5.71 6.63 3.44
C MET A 13 6.51 5.99 4.58
N TYR A 14 6.91 6.77 5.59
CA TYR A 14 7.56 6.26 6.80
C TYR A 14 6.62 5.43 7.68
N ILE A 15 5.39 5.91 7.87
CA ILE A 15 4.34 5.16 8.60
C ILE A 15 4.07 3.84 7.89
N ASN A 16 3.91 3.86 6.57
CA ASN A 16 3.70 2.66 5.78
C ASN A 16 4.88 1.70 5.86
N ALA A 17 6.13 2.18 5.77
CA ALA A 17 7.31 1.36 5.99
C ALA A 17 7.32 0.65 7.36
N HIS A 18 6.82 1.32 8.39
CA HIS A 18 6.75 0.75 9.74
C HIS A 18 5.65 -0.32 9.88
N TYR A 19 4.47 -0.08 9.31
CA TYR A 19 3.34 -1.01 9.40
C TYR A 19 3.38 -2.15 8.39
N PHE A 20 4.09 -1.97 7.27
CA PHE A 20 4.17 -2.96 6.19
C PHE A 20 4.61 -4.36 6.66
N PRO A 21 5.68 -4.54 7.45
CA PRO A 21 6.07 -5.87 7.92
C PRO A 21 4.99 -6.57 8.76
N VAL A 22 4.26 -5.80 9.59
CA VAL A 22 3.20 -6.34 10.44
C VAL A 22 2.02 -6.81 9.58
N ILE A 23 1.59 -5.98 8.63
CA ILE A 23 0.55 -6.34 7.66
C ILE A 23 0.99 -7.57 6.88
N ALA A 24 2.23 -7.58 6.37
CA ALA A 24 2.75 -8.67 5.56
C ALA A 24 2.80 -10.01 6.28
N LEU A 25 3.36 -10.02 7.48
CA LEU A 25 3.41 -11.24 8.28
C LEU A 25 2.02 -11.75 8.65
N SER A 26 1.09 -10.84 8.97
CA SER A 26 -0.28 -11.23 9.31
C SER A 26 -1.03 -11.84 8.13
N GLU A 27 -0.88 -11.29 6.93
CA GLU A 27 -1.53 -11.82 5.73
C GLU A 27 -0.91 -13.13 5.25
N ILE A 28 0.42 -13.27 5.32
CA ILE A 28 1.10 -14.53 5.04
C ILE A 28 0.65 -15.60 6.04
N ALA A 29 0.54 -15.28 7.34
CA ALA A 29 0.09 -16.22 8.35
C ALA A 29 -1.36 -16.68 8.10
N MET A 30 -2.26 -15.77 7.71
CA MET A 30 -3.63 -16.12 7.34
C MET A 30 -3.69 -17.00 6.09
N LEU A 31 -2.86 -16.71 5.08
CA LEU A 31 -2.76 -17.51 3.88
C LEU A 31 -2.30 -18.94 4.20
N VAL A 32 -1.24 -19.09 5.00
CA VAL A 32 -0.76 -20.40 5.46
C VAL A 32 -1.84 -21.12 6.27
N ALA A 33 -2.58 -20.42 7.13
CA ALA A 33 -3.69 -21.00 7.87
C ALA A 33 -4.82 -21.49 6.94
N LYS A 34 -5.11 -20.79 5.84
CA LYS A 34 -6.04 -21.26 4.79
C LYS A 34 -5.53 -22.53 4.11
N TYR A 35 -4.24 -22.60 3.78
CA TYR A 35 -3.63 -23.79 3.17
C TYR A 35 -3.65 -25.02 4.08
N LEU A 36 -3.46 -24.83 5.39
CA LEU A 36 -3.44 -25.92 6.38
C LEU A 36 -4.83 -26.36 6.84
N SER A 37 -5.89 -25.61 6.52
CA SER A 37 -7.24 -25.94 6.98
C SER A 37 -7.83 -27.10 6.17
N ASP A 38 -8.24 -28.17 6.85
CA ASP A 38 -8.90 -29.34 6.24
C ASP A 38 -10.24 -29.01 5.56
N LYS A 39 -10.85 -27.84 5.89
CA LYS A 39 -12.02 -27.31 5.18
C LYS A 39 -11.60 -26.69 3.85
N LYS A 40 -11.34 -27.56 2.88
CA LYS A 40 -10.84 -27.26 1.52
C LYS A 40 -11.86 -26.60 0.58
N ASP A 41 -12.84 -25.86 1.11
CA ASP A 41 -13.86 -25.14 0.32
C ASP A 41 -13.45 -23.68 0.02
N THR A 42 -12.14 -23.42 -0.10
CA THR A 42 -11.65 -22.11 -0.60
C THR A 42 -11.36 -22.24 -2.09
N PRO A 43 -12.28 -21.84 -2.99
CA PRO A 43 -12.01 -21.84 -4.41
C PRO A 43 -10.85 -20.90 -4.75
N ASN A 44 -9.99 -21.30 -5.69
CA ASN A 44 -8.93 -20.46 -6.26
C ASN A 44 -7.89 -19.91 -5.27
N LEU A 45 -7.51 -20.70 -4.25
CA LEU A 45 -6.52 -20.30 -3.25
C LEU A 45 -5.18 -19.83 -3.84
N ASP A 46 -4.73 -20.44 -4.94
CA ASP A 46 -3.49 -20.03 -5.61
C ASP A 46 -3.59 -18.64 -6.25
N GLN A 47 -4.77 -18.27 -6.75
CA GLN A 47 -5.03 -16.92 -7.29
C GLN A 47 -5.01 -15.89 -6.16
N ASP A 48 -5.65 -16.19 -5.03
CA ASP A 48 -5.63 -15.33 -3.85
C ASP A 48 -4.20 -15.14 -3.32
N ALA A 49 -3.40 -16.21 -3.32
CA ALA A 49 -2.00 -16.16 -2.96
C ALA A 49 -1.20 -15.27 -3.92
N ALA A 50 -1.44 -15.39 -5.23
CA ALA A 50 -0.78 -14.57 -6.23
C ALA A 50 -1.14 -13.09 -6.10
N VAL A 51 -2.40 -12.75 -5.84
CA VAL A 51 -2.86 -11.37 -5.61
C VAL A 51 -2.22 -10.80 -4.34
N CYS A 52 -2.23 -11.59 -3.26
CA CYS A 52 -1.61 -11.23 -1.99
C CYS A 52 -0.10 -10.97 -2.18
N LEU A 53 0.63 -11.89 -2.80
CA LEU A 53 2.07 -11.74 -3.06
C LEU A 53 2.36 -10.52 -3.95
N THR A 54 1.57 -10.31 -5.00
CA THR A 54 1.71 -9.15 -5.90
C THR A 54 1.61 -7.84 -5.13
N ARG A 55 0.64 -7.73 -4.21
CA ARG A 55 0.49 -6.55 -3.34
C ARG A 55 1.72 -6.33 -2.46
N HIS A 56 2.25 -7.38 -1.84
CA HIS A 56 3.43 -7.29 -0.98
C HIS A 56 4.68 -6.86 -1.75
N VAL A 57 4.89 -7.44 -2.93
CA VAL A 57 6.01 -7.07 -3.80
C VAL A 57 5.88 -5.62 -4.26
N ALA A 58 4.69 -5.19 -4.65
CA ALA A 58 4.44 -3.81 -5.06
C ALA A 58 4.68 -2.80 -3.91
N GLU A 59 4.15 -3.07 -2.71
CA GLU A 59 4.40 -2.21 -1.54
C GLU A 59 5.89 -2.20 -1.15
N LEU A 60 6.56 -3.35 -1.11
CA LEU A 60 7.99 -3.40 -0.82
C LEU A 60 8.82 -2.63 -1.84
N MET A 61 8.53 -2.82 -3.13
CA MET A 61 9.18 -2.10 -4.22
C MET A 61 8.96 -0.59 -4.09
N LYS A 62 7.74 -0.16 -3.77
CA LYS A 62 7.40 1.25 -3.50
C LYS A 62 8.28 1.83 -2.40
N LEU A 63 8.36 1.15 -1.26
CA LEU A 63 9.12 1.59 -0.09
C LEU A 63 10.63 1.66 -0.38
N VAL A 64 11.19 0.63 -1.02
CA VAL A 64 12.63 0.57 -1.35
C VAL A 64 13.02 1.66 -2.34
N ILE A 65 12.28 1.81 -3.44
CA ILE A 65 12.56 2.85 -4.45
C ILE A 65 12.41 4.24 -3.83
N PHE A 66 11.40 4.43 -2.98
CA PHE A 66 11.23 5.70 -2.28
C PHE A 66 12.44 6.04 -1.40
N GLN A 67 12.93 5.10 -0.59
CA GLN A 67 14.09 5.36 0.26
C GLN A 67 15.37 5.67 -0.52
N ILE A 68 15.59 4.99 -1.66
CA ILE A 68 16.80 5.17 -2.47
C ILE A 68 16.77 6.52 -3.21
N PHE A 69 15.64 6.85 -3.85
CA PHE A 69 15.61 7.94 -4.83
C PHE A 69 14.97 9.25 -4.32
N LYS A 70 14.44 9.28 -3.08
CA LYS A 70 13.80 10.49 -2.53
C LYS A 70 14.67 11.74 -2.58
N TYR A 71 16.00 11.64 -2.49
CA TYR A 71 16.86 12.83 -2.56
C TYR A 71 17.21 13.24 -4.00
N SER A 72 17.19 12.31 -4.96
CA SER A 72 17.61 12.57 -6.33
C SER A 72 16.48 13.10 -7.21
N SER A 73 15.27 12.54 -7.10
CA SER A 73 14.17 12.84 -8.03
C SER A 73 12.79 12.76 -7.37
N ARG A 74 12.53 13.67 -6.42
CA ARG A 74 11.32 13.69 -5.56
C ARG A 74 10.00 13.53 -6.32
N LYS A 75 9.78 14.33 -7.38
CA LYS A 75 8.52 14.30 -8.15
C LYS A 75 8.33 12.98 -8.90
N LEU A 76 9.38 12.46 -9.54
CA LEU A 76 9.31 11.19 -10.28
C LEU A 76 9.07 10.01 -9.33
N VAL A 77 9.74 10.01 -8.19
CA VAL A 77 9.59 8.97 -7.17
C VAL A 77 8.19 9.00 -6.55
N THR A 78 7.64 10.19 -6.31
CA THR A 78 6.25 10.35 -5.83
C THR A 78 5.25 9.86 -6.86
N LEU A 79 5.43 10.20 -8.14
CA LEU A 79 4.60 9.68 -9.23
C LEU A 79 4.64 8.15 -9.30
N PHE A 80 5.84 7.56 -9.26
CA PHE A 80 6.02 6.12 -9.26
C PHE A 80 5.35 5.46 -8.04
N ALA A 81 5.47 6.08 -6.85
CA ALA A 81 4.83 5.58 -5.64
C ALA A 81 3.30 5.59 -5.76
N ILE A 82 2.71 6.62 -6.35
CA ILE A 82 1.26 6.69 -6.61
C ILE A 82 0.83 5.60 -7.60
N LEU A 83 1.60 5.35 -8.66
CA LEU A 83 1.30 4.27 -9.62
C LEU A 83 1.29 2.90 -8.95
N LEU A 84 2.28 2.61 -8.10
CA LEU A 84 2.28 1.38 -7.30
C LEU A 84 1.15 1.33 -6.28
N THR A 85 0.76 2.48 -5.71
CA THR A 85 -0.38 2.58 -4.80
C THR A 85 -1.71 2.28 -5.51
N LEU A 86 -1.87 2.68 -6.76
CA LEU A 86 -3.04 2.29 -7.57
C LEU A 86 -3.12 0.78 -7.79
N LEU A 87 -1.98 0.14 -8.06
CA LEU A 87 -1.90 -1.32 -8.17
C LEU A 87 -2.29 -1.99 -6.86
N THR A 88 -1.85 -1.47 -5.72
CA THR A 88 -2.16 -2.05 -4.40
C THR A 88 -3.60 -1.78 -3.97
N VAL A 89 -4.20 -0.65 -4.36
CA VAL A 89 -5.65 -0.42 -4.21
C VAL A 89 -6.46 -1.45 -5.00
N ALA A 90 -6.05 -1.79 -6.23
CA ALA A 90 -6.74 -2.80 -7.03
C ALA A 90 -6.71 -4.19 -6.38
N THR A 91 -5.59 -4.58 -5.77
CA THR A 91 -5.49 -5.87 -5.06
C THR A 91 -6.28 -5.89 -3.75
N VAL A 92 -6.33 -4.77 -3.01
CA VAL A 92 -7.21 -4.65 -1.83
C VAL A 92 -8.69 -4.75 -2.24
N TYR A 93 -9.08 -4.15 -3.36
CA TYR A 93 -10.44 -4.27 -3.88
C TYR A 93 -10.79 -5.72 -4.24
N TYR A 94 -9.86 -6.45 -4.86
CA TYR A 94 -10.02 -7.88 -5.10
C TYR A 94 -10.25 -8.67 -3.80
N ASN A 95 -9.43 -8.45 -2.77
CA ASN A 95 -9.56 -9.17 -1.49
C ASN A 95 -10.88 -8.84 -0.77
N MET A 96 -11.43 -7.62 -0.92
CA MET A 96 -12.68 -7.24 -0.25
C MET A 96 -13.94 -7.79 -0.94
N PHE A 97 -13.95 -7.89 -2.28
CA PHE A 97 -15.19 -8.17 -3.02
C PHE A 97 -15.19 -9.49 -3.80
N LEU A 98 -14.02 -9.99 -4.21
CA LEU A 98 -13.90 -11.17 -5.10
C LEU A 98 -13.40 -12.41 -4.37
N GLN A 99 -12.56 -12.24 -3.36
CA GLN A 99 -12.03 -13.36 -2.58
C GLN A 99 -13.13 -14.02 -1.74
N HIS A 100 -13.22 -15.35 -1.76
CA HIS A 100 -14.13 -16.13 -0.91
C HIS A 100 -13.48 -17.46 -0.49
N PRO A 101 -13.53 -17.85 0.80
CA PRO A 101 -14.06 -17.12 1.94
C PRO A 101 -13.09 -16.05 2.47
N ILE A 102 -13.66 -14.98 3.05
CA ILE A 102 -12.91 -13.87 3.65
C ILE A 102 -12.86 -14.04 5.16
N LEU A 103 -11.68 -13.97 5.76
CA LEU A 103 -11.55 -13.93 7.23
C LEU A 103 -11.86 -12.53 7.75
N ARG A 104 -12.45 -12.44 8.95
CA ARG A 104 -12.72 -11.15 9.59
C ARG A 104 -11.45 -10.29 9.77
N LEU A 105 -10.31 -10.93 10.01
CA LEU A 105 -9.03 -10.25 10.16
C LEU A 105 -8.52 -9.67 8.82
N GLU A 106 -8.78 -10.34 7.69
CA GLU A 106 -8.47 -9.81 6.34
C GLU A 106 -9.26 -8.54 6.05
N ILE A 107 -10.54 -8.47 6.45
CA ILE A 107 -11.37 -7.28 6.29
C ILE A 107 -10.79 -6.10 7.08
N VAL A 108 -10.40 -6.33 8.34
CA VAL A 108 -9.81 -5.29 9.20
C VAL A 108 -8.51 -4.76 8.59
N LEU A 109 -7.63 -5.65 8.14
CA LEU A 109 -6.38 -5.24 7.49
C LEU A 109 -6.65 -4.49 6.18
N CYS A 110 -7.57 -4.94 5.34
CA CYS A 110 -7.96 -4.23 4.12
C CYS A 110 -8.49 -2.82 4.41
N CYS A 111 -9.28 -2.63 5.48
CA CYS A 111 -9.74 -1.31 5.91
C CYS A 111 -8.59 -0.40 6.35
N VAL A 112 -7.63 -0.91 7.13
CA VAL A 112 -6.47 -0.13 7.58
C VAL A 112 -5.57 0.23 6.40
N THR A 113 -5.28 -0.74 5.53
CA THR A 113 -4.47 -0.55 4.34
C THR A 113 -5.10 0.43 3.35
N SER A 114 -6.41 0.35 3.12
CA SER A 114 -7.12 1.29 2.24
C SER A 114 -7.13 2.72 2.79
N LEU A 115 -7.28 2.91 4.11
CA LEU A 115 -7.16 4.24 4.73
C LEU A 115 -5.77 4.84 4.51
N LEU A 116 -4.72 4.05 4.73
CA LEU A 116 -3.34 4.48 4.51
C LEU A 116 -3.10 4.85 3.04
N MET A 117 -3.52 4.00 2.10
CA MET A 117 -3.39 4.27 0.66
C MET A 117 -4.20 5.50 0.20
N ALA A 118 -5.40 5.70 0.73
CA ALA A 118 -6.23 6.86 0.39
C ALA A 118 -5.53 8.17 0.81
N THR A 119 -4.94 8.19 2.01
CA THR A 119 -4.17 9.36 2.47
C THR A 119 -2.88 9.55 1.69
N GLU A 120 -2.12 8.48 1.38
CA GLU A 120 -0.95 8.55 0.51
C GLU A 120 -1.28 9.12 -0.87
N MET A 121 -2.36 8.65 -1.51
CA MET A 121 -2.80 9.17 -2.80
C MET A 121 -3.23 10.64 -2.71
N LEU A 122 -3.95 11.04 -1.66
CA LEU A 122 -4.39 12.42 -1.48
C LEU A 122 -3.20 13.39 -1.43
N PHE A 123 -2.21 13.12 -0.57
CA PHE A 123 -1.04 14.00 -0.42
C PHE A 123 -0.07 13.88 -1.60
N GLY A 124 0.09 12.68 -2.16
CA GLY A 124 0.91 12.46 -3.35
C GLY A 124 0.39 13.21 -4.57
N LEU A 125 -0.92 13.13 -4.86
CA LEU A 125 -1.54 13.89 -5.95
C LEU A 125 -1.46 15.39 -5.71
N TRP A 126 -1.66 15.84 -4.46
CA TRP A 126 -1.52 17.25 -4.11
C TRP A 126 -0.10 17.77 -4.37
N PHE A 127 0.93 17.02 -3.98
CA PHE A 127 2.32 17.38 -4.25
C PHE A 127 2.66 17.45 -5.75
N LEU A 128 2.03 16.60 -6.58
CA LEU A 128 2.25 16.59 -8.03
C LEU A 128 1.54 17.72 -8.80
N MET A 129 0.53 18.35 -8.21
CA MET A 129 -0.21 19.41 -8.91
C MET A 129 0.71 20.59 -9.26
N PRO A 130 0.67 21.10 -10.51
CA PRO A 130 1.58 22.16 -10.98
C PRO A 130 1.40 23.49 -10.23
N CYS A 131 0.27 23.68 -9.55
CA CYS A 131 0.00 24.84 -8.72
C CYS A 131 0.79 24.85 -7.39
N TYR A 132 1.40 23.73 -6.99
CA TYR A 132 2.25 23.68 -5.80
C TYR A 132 3.66 24.20 -6.12
N LYS A 133 3.92 25.45 -5.73
CA LYS A 133 5.27 26.02 -5.64
C LYS A 133 5.68 26.06 -4.19
N LYS A 134 6.66 25.22 -3.82
CA LYS A 134 7.28 25.29 -2.49
C LYS A 134 7.92 26.67 -2.36
N VAL A 135 7.55 27.41 -1.31
CA VAL A 135 8.22 28.66 -0.98
C VAL A 135 9.55 28.28 -0.36
N GLU A 136 10.64 28.48 -1.10
CA GLU A 136 11.99 28.31 -0.57
C GLU A 136 12.26 29.46 0.40
N TYR A 137 12.29 29.15 1.70
CA TYR A 137 12.80 30.09 2.69
C TYR A 137 14.32 29.94 2.70
N PHE A 138 15.00 30.94 2.13
CA PHE A 138 16.46 31.09 2.21
C PHE A 138 16.88 31.50 3.62
#